data_AF-A0A443KKR1-F1
#
_entry.id   AF-A0A443KKR1-F1
#
_cell.length_a   1.000
_cell.length_b   1.000
_cell.length_c   1.000
_cell.angle_alpha   90.00
_cell.angle_beta   90.00
_cell.angle_gamma   90.00
#
_symmetry.space_group_name_H-M   'P 1'
#
loop_
_entity.id
_entity.type
_entity.pdbx_description
1 polymer ?
#
loop_
_entity_poly.entity_id
_entity_poly.type
_entity_poly.pdbx_seq_one_letter_code
_entity_poly.pdbx_strand_id
1 'polypeptide(L)'
;MSIFEDREDALYEDFLHDPDTRLIAPPADSDRGVEFHFSGEWRECRIWEGYLDSSLILLKVAVEEFPRMNQLIFPALFNLRHGMEVALKWHIRYAGGSIPKRAGHDLSVLIEAFRQTAEGLDEAETYISETMLSNISELAQIDPRAVAFRYASEIDGSPIEIMPEIWDITRLYFATSTLAVCFDDLSNLIERSWQSNA
;
A
#
# COMPACT_ATOMS: atom_id res chain seq x y z
N MET A 1 -8.95 5.55 -14.72
CA MET A 1 -10.43 5.57 -14.70
C MET A 1 -10.84 7.00 -14.99
N SER A 2 -11.19 7.32 -16.24
CA SER A 2 -11.76 8.63 -16.57
C SER A 2 -13.21 8.58 -16.09
N ILE A 3 -13.53 9.35 -15.05
CA ILE A 3 -14.89 9.85 -14.92
C ILE A 3 -15.03 10.76 -16.15
N PHE A 4 -15.92 10.40 -17.08
CA PHE A 4 -16.20 11.27 -18.22
C PHE A 4 -16.61 12.63 -17.66
N GLU A 5 -16.11 13.74 -18.22
CA GLU A 5 -16.35 15.11 -17.71
C GLU A 5 -17.84 15.33 -17.39
N ASP A 6 -18.73 14.87 -18.26
CA ASP A 6 -20.19 14.91 -18.08
C ASP A 6 -20.71 14.28 -16.78
N ARG A 7 -20.03 13.24 -16.27
CA ARG A 7 -20.40 12.56 -15.02
C ARG A 7 -19.84 13.30 -13.80
N GLU A 8 -18.66 13.91 -13.91
CA GLU A 8 -18.06 14.69 -12.82
C GLU A 8 -18.87 15.97 -12.59
N ASP A 9 -19.24 16.67 -13.66
CA ASP A 9 -20.08 17.87 -13.61
C ASP A 9 -21.44 17.59 -12.95
N ALA A 10 -22.08 16.48 -13.31
CA ALA A 10 -23.35 16.07 -12.69
C ALA A 10 -23.20 15.80 -11.18
N LEU A 11 -22.13 15.12 -10.76
CA LEU A 11 -21.84 14.87 -9.35
C LEU A 11 -21.57 16.17 -8.59
N TYR A 12 -20.90 17.12 -9.23
CA TYR A 12 -20.58 18.42 -8.63
C TYR A 12 -21.82 19.30 -8.47
N GLU A 13 -22.71 19.33 -9.47
CA GLU A 13 -23.99 20.02 -9.37
C GLU A 13 -24.87 19.42 -8.26
N ASP A 14 -24.95 18.08 -8.16
CA ASP A 14 -25.66 17.42 -7.06
C ASP A 14 -25.09 17.85 -5.70
N PHE A 15 -23.77 17.90 -5.56
CA PHE A 15 -23.09 18.35 -4.34
C PHE A 15 -23.41 19.80 -3.98
N LEU A 16 -23.46 20.71 -4.95
CA LEU A 16 -23.79 22.13 -4.71
C LEU A 16 -25.23 22.34 -4.23
N HIS A 17 -26.13 21.42 -4.57
CA HIS A 17 -27.54 21.47 -4.18
C HIS A 17 -27.83 20.69 -2.89
N ASP A 18 -26.85 19.98 -2.32
CA ASP A 18 -27.00 19.27 -1.05
C ASP A 18 -27.10 20.27 0.13
N PRO A 19 -28.20 20.26 0.91
CA PRO A 19 -28.31 21.13 2.08
C PRO A 19 -27.33 20.76 3.21
N ASP A 20 -26.78 19.53 3.23
CA ASP A 20 -25.77 19.10 4.20
C ASP A 20 -24.35 19.44 3.71
N THR A 21 -23.84 20.58 4.19
CA THR A 21 -22.54 21.13 3.79
C THR A 21 -21.33 20.52 4.53
N ARG A 22 -21.54 19.47 5.33
CA ARG A 22 -20.45 18.83 6.08
C ARG A 22 -19.53 18.04 5.15
N LEU A 23 -18.23 18.09 5.41
CA LEU A 23 -17.24 17.26 4.71
C LEU A 23 -17.49 15.75 4.88
N ILE A 24 -18.01 15.34 6.05
CA ILE A 24 -18.33 13.95 6.37
C ILE A 24 -19.81 13.90 6.74
N ALA A 25 -20.61 13.32 5.86
CA ALA A 25 -22.05 13.16 6.02
C ALA A 25 -22.48 11.72 5.66
N PRO A 26 -23.59 11.21 6.22
CA PRO A 26 -24.21 9.99 5.72
C PRO A 26 -24.55 10.14 4.23
N PRO A 27 -24.41 9.08 3.43
CA PRO A 27 -24.71 9.18 2.01
C PRO A 27 -26.23 9.34 1.82
N ALA A 28 -26.63 10.18 0.85
CA ALA A 28 -28.04 10.30 0.46
C ALA A 28 -28.60 9.01 -0.19
N ASP A 29 -27.70 8.21 -0.78
CA ASP A 29 -27.97 6.92 -1.40
C ASP A 29 -26.99 5.87 -0.85
N SER A 30 -27.51 4.74 -0.35
CA SER A 30 -26.69 3.66 0.22
C SER A 30 -25.65 3.12 -0.75
N ASP A 31 -25.90 3.19 -2.07
CA ASP A 31 -25.01 2.64 -3.10
C ASP A 31 -23.67 3.40 -3.24
N ARG A 32 -23.57 4.60 -2.65
CA ARG A 32 -22.35 5.42 -2.63
C ARG A 32 -21.74 5.57 -1.24
N GLY A 33 -22.29 4.87 -0.26
CA GLY A 33 -21.77 4.80 1.10
C GLY A 33 -20.57 3.85 1.21
N VAL A 34 -19.65 4.18 2.12
CA VAL A 34 -18.65 3.23 2.60
C VAL A 34 -18.90 3.00 4.08
N GLU A 35 -19.23 1.77 4.46
CA GLU A 35 -19.33 1.37 5.86
C GLU A 35 -17.93 1.03 6.42
N PHE A 36 -17.56 1.69 7.52
CA PHE A 36 -16.34 1.36 8.23
C PHE A 36 -16.57 0.18 9.18
N HIS A 37 -16.11 -1.00 8.78
CA HIS A 37 -16.04 -2.15 9.68
C HIS A 37 -14.77 -2.07 10.54
N PHE A 38 -14.93 -2.01 11.86
CA PHE A 38 -13.82 -1.86 12.81
C PHE A 38 -13.30 -3.20 13.37
N SER A 39 -14.05 -4.28 13.17
CA SER A 39 -13.74 -5.63 13.65
C SER A 39 -13.48 -6.58 12.49
N GLY A 40 -12.50 -7.47 12.65
CA GLY A 40 -12.25 -8.58 11.74
C GLY A 40 -11.04 -8.39 10.82
N GLU A 41 -10.56 -9.52 10.33
CA GLU A 41 -9.38 -9.69 9.46
C GLU A 41 -9.53 -8.93 8.14
N TRP A 42 -10.78 -8.71 7.74
CA TRP A 42 -11.20 -7.96 6.57
C TRP A 42 -10.63 -6.54 6.51
N ARG A 43 -10.66 -5.78 7.62
CA ARG A 43 -10.18 -4.39 7.61
C ARG A 43 -8.67 -4.35 7.42
N GLU A 44 -7.94 -5.19 8.15
CA GLU A 44 -6.48 -5.19 8.09
C GLU A 44 -6.00 -5.63 6.69
N CYS A 45 -6.70 -6.58 6.05
CA CYS A 45 -6.40 -7.00 4.68
C CYS A 45 -6.71 -5.89 3.65
N ARG A 46 -7.93 -5.34 3.67
CA ARG A 46 -8.36 -4.30 2.73
C ARG A 46 -7.53 -3.01 2.80
N ILE A 47 -6.95 -2.70 3.95
CA ILE A 47 -6.11 -1.52 4.10
C ILE A 47 -4.85 -1.62 3.24
N TRP A 48 -4.11 -2.73 3.30
CA TRP A 48 -2.86 -2.83 2.54
C TRP A 48 -3.12 -2.94 1.04
N GLU A 49 -4.16 -3.68 0.63
CA GLU A 49 -4.62 -3.74 -0.77
C GLU A 49 -4.91 -2.34 -1.30
N GLY A 50 -5.74 -1.56 -0.58
CA GLY A 50 -6.11 -0.21 -0.98
C GLY A 50 -4.92 0.74 -1.13
N TYR A 51 -3.90 0.62 -0.28
CA TYR A 51 -2.67 1.40 -0.42
C TYR A 51 -1.83 0.98 -1.63
N LEU A 52 -1.68 -0.32 -1.88
CA LEU A 52 -0.96 -0.81 -3.06
C LEU A 52 -1.69 -0.44 -4.36
N ASP A 53 -3.02 -0.60 -4.40
CA ASP A 53 -3.85 -0.18 -5.52
C ASP A 53 -3.74 1.33 -5.78
N SER A 54 -3.80 2.14 -4.72
CA SER A 54 -3.62 3.58 -4.84
C SER A 54 -2.25 3.94 -5.42
N SER A 55 -1.19 3.25 -4.99
CA SER A 55 0.14 3.41 -5.58
C SER A 55 0.14 3.04 -7.07
N LEU A 56 -0.41 1.88 -7.43
CA LEU A 56 -0.47 1.42 -8.82
C LEU A 56 -1.22 2.38 -9.74
N ILE A 57 -2.35 2.90 -9.28
CA ILE A 57 -3.13 3.90 -10.02
C ILE A 57 -2.30 5.15 -10.27
N LEU A 58 -1.62 5.67 -9.24
CA LEU A 58 -0.80 6.88 -9.37
C LEU A 58 0.43 6.65 -10.24
N LEU A 59 1.12 5.51 -10.11
CA LEU A 59 2.26 5.14 -10.96
C LEU A 59 1.84 4.97 -12.41
N LYS A 60 0.69 4.35 -12.67
CA LYS A 60 0.16 4.21 -14.03
C LYS A 60 -0.04 5.58 -14.67
N VAL A 61 -0.71 6.50 -13.98
CA VAL A 61 -0.92 7.87 -14.49
C VAL A 61 0.43 8.59 -14.65
N ALA A 62 1.37 8.37 -13.73
CA ALA A 62 2.71 8.96 -13.82
C ALA A 62 3.51 8.47 -15.06
N VAL A 63 3.32 7.21 -15.46
CA VAL A 63 3.90 6.65 -16.70
C VAL A 63 3.22 7.24 -17.95
N GLU A 64 1.91 7.46 -17.89
CA GLU A 64 1.10 7.87 -19.05
C GLU A 64 1.10 9.40 -19.29
N GLU A 65 1.25 10.22 -18.25
CA GLU A 65 1.02 11.68 -18.30
C GLU A 65 2.24 12.51 -17.84
N PHE A 66 3.07 12.96 -18.79
CA PHE A 66 4.07 14.00 -18.53
C PHE A 66 3.45 15.41 -18.69
N PRO A 67 3.69 16.38 -17.77
CA PRO A 67 4.63 16.39 -16.63
C PRO A 67 4.00 15.98 -15.28
N ARG A 68 2.77 15.47 -15.28
CA ARG A 68 2.01 15.14 -14.05
C ARG A 68 2.74 14.13 -13.17
N MET A 69 3.61 13.29 -13.75
CA MET A 69 4.57 12.43 -13.06
C MET A 69 5.22 13.07 -11.81
N ASN A 70 5.71 14.31 -11.91
CA ASN A 70 6.42 14.99 -10.81
C ASN A 70 5.52 15.25 -9.59
N GLN A 71 4.20 15.36 -9.79
CA GLN A 71 3.23 15.57 -8.72
C GLN A 71 2.76 14.26 -8.09
N LEU A 72 2.80 13.17 -8.87
CA LEU A 72 2.23 11.88 -8.48
C LEU A 72 3.24 10.93 -7.85
N ILE A 73 4.53 11.08 -8.17
CA ILE A 73 5.55 10.10 -7.75
C ILE A 73 5.68 10.00 -6.23
N PHE A 74 5.72 11.11 -5.50
CA PHE A 74 5.85 11.09 -4.04
C PHE A 74 4.63 10.47 -3.33
N PRO A 75 3.38 10.88 -3.65
CA PRO A 75 2.19 10.17 -3.15
C PRO A 75 2.15 8.69 -3.51
N ALA A 76 2.57 8.32 -4.72
CA ALA A 76 2.63 6.91 -5.14
C ALA A 76 3.62 6.12 -4.28
N LEU A 77 4.83 6.64 -4.07
CA LEU A 77 5.86 6.01 -3.25
C LEU A 77 5.47 5.92 -1.77
N PHE A 78 4.82 6.95 -1.24
CA PHE A 78 4.27 6.89 0.12
C PHE A 78 3.24 5.76 0.26
N ASN A 79 2.27 5.69 -0.66
CA ASN A 79 1.25 4.63 -0.67
C ASN A 79 1.88 3.24 -0.84
N LEU A 80 2.87 3.10 -1.72
CA LEU A 80 3.62 1.85 -1.91
C LEU A 80 4.27 1.40 -0.60
N ARG A 81 5.06 2.30 0.00
CA ARG A 81 5.83 2.04 1.21
C ARG A 81 4.91 1.68 2.37
N HIS A 82 3.79 2.38 2.51
CA HIS A 82 2.84 2.11 3.58
C HIS A 82 2.02 0.84 3.33
N GLY A 83 1.63 0.57 2.08
CA GLY A 83 1.03 -0.69 1.66
C GLY A 83 1.91 -1.88 2.00
N MET A 84 3.21 -1.83 1.68
CA MET A 84 4.19 -2.87 2.07
C MET A 84 4.27 -3.07 3.59
N GLU A 85 4.29 -1.97 4.37
CA GLU A 85 4.35 -2.07 5.84
C GLU A 85 3.13 -2.80 6.40
N VAL A 86 1.93 -2.40 5.98
CA VAL A 86 0.69 -3.00 6.49
C VAL A 86 0.53 -4.42 5.98
N ALA A 87 0.91 -4.70 4.73
CA ALA A 87 0.90 -6.04 4.16
C ALA A 87 1.83 -6.98 4.94
N LEU A 88 3.08 -6.61 5.20
CA LEU A 88 4.00 -7.43 6.00
C LEU A 88 3.45 -7.69 7.40
N LYS A 89 2.90 -6.66 8.07
CA LYS A 89 2.30 -6.81 9.40
C LYS A 89 1.13 -7.78 9.39
N TRP A 90 0.26 -7.67 8.39
CA TRP A 90 -0.87 -8.57 8.20
C TRP A 90 -0.37 -10.01 8.03
N HIS A 91 0.53 -10.25 7.06
CA HIS A 91 1.03 -11.59 6.76
C HIS A 91 1.75 -12.23 7.96
N ILE A 92 2.62 -11.49 8.65
CA ILE A 92 3.29 -11.99 9.87
C ILE A 92 2.25 -12.44 10.90
N ARG A 93 1.24 -11.60 11.17
CA ARG A 93 0.24 -11.87 12.19
C ARG A 93 -0.60 -13.10 11.84
N TYR A 94 -1.07 -13.16 10.60
CA TYR A 94 -2.05 -14.15 10.16
C TYR A 94 -1.42 -15.51 9.79
N ALA A 95 -0.12 -15.53 9.55
CA ALA A 95 0.69 -16.74 9.53
C ALA A 95 1.13 -17.24 10.92
N GLY A 96 0.68 -16.61 12.01
CA GLY A 96 1.01 -17.02 13.39
C GLY A 96 2.35 -16.51 13.91
N GLY A 97 3.01 -15.62 13.18
CA GLY A 97 4.24 -14.94 13.58
C GLY A 97 4.01 -13.83 14.61
N SER A 98 5.11 -13.21 15.04
CA SER A 98 5.07 -12.09 15.98
C SER A 98 5.88 -10.91 15.47
N ILE A 99 5.30 -9.71 15.56
CA ILE A 99 5.98 -8.47 15.17
C ILE A 99 6.72 -7.94 16.41
N PRO A 100 8.06 -7.77 16.35
CA PRO A 100 8.82 -7.17 17.44
C PRO A 100 8.31 -5.75 17.74
N LYS A 101 8.20 -5.36 19.02
CA LYS A 101 7.81 -3.97 19.38
C LYS A 101 8.71 -2.92 18.75
N ARG A 102 10.00 -3.23 18.57
CA ARG A 102 10.99 -2.37 17.92
C ARG A 102 10.75 -2.15 16.43
N ALA A 103 9.92 -2.99 15.79
CA ALA A 103 9.65 -2.88 14.37
C ALA A 103 9.01 -1.53 14.06
N GLY A 104 8.02 -1.07 14.85
CA GLY A 104 7.37 0.22 14.60
C GLY A 104 6.91 0.32 13.15
N HIS A 105 7.58 1.19 12.37
CA HIS A 105 7.39 1.34 10.93
C HIS A 105 8.57 0.81 10.09
N ASP A 106 9.65 0.33 10.69
CA ASP A 106 10.87 -0.12 10.03
C ASP A 106 10.63 -1.37 9.17
N LEU A 107 10.70 -1.20 7.85
CA LEU A 107 10.49 -2.27 6.88
C LEU A 107 11.58 -3.36 6.97
N SER A 108 12.83 -3.02 7.29
CA SER A 108 13.90 -4.01 7.41
C SER A 108 13.65 -4.95 8.58
N VAL A 109 13.17 -4.43 9.72
CA VAL A 109 12.77 -5.25 10.87
C VAL A 109 11.54 -6.11 10.55
N LEU A 110 10.59 -5.58 9.77
CA LEU A 110 9.42 -6.34 9.33
C LEU A 110 9.77 -7.46 8.34
N ILE A 111 10.69 -7.23 7.40
CA ILE A 111 11.19 -8.26 6.49
C ILE A 111 11.82 -9.42 7.29
N GLU A 112 12.64 -9.12 8.29
CA GLU A 112 13.26 -10.14 9.13
C GLU A 112 12.22 -10.94 9.91
N ALA A 113 11.24 -10.26 10.53
CA ALA A 113 10.14 -10.94 11.22
C ALA A 113 9.30 -11.79 10.26
N PHE A 114 9.12 -11.35 9.01
CA PHE A 114 8.40 -12.09 7.99
C PHE A 114 9.16 -13.34 7.56
N ARG A 115 10.49 -13.26 7.36
CA ARG A 115 11.35 -14.44 7.10
C ARG A 115 11.26 -15.45 8.24
N GLN A 116 11.40 -15.00 9.49
CA GLN A 116 11.30 -15.87 10.66
C GLN A 116 9.93 -16.55 10.79
N THR A 117 8.87 -15.85 10.39
CA THR A 117 7.52 -16.44 10.37
C THR A 117 7.43 -17.56 9.34
N ALA A 118 8.07 -17.40 8.18
CA ALA A 118 8.11 -18.41 7.14
C ALA A 118 9.01 -19.62 7.42
N GLU A 119 10.08 -19.46 8.20
CA GLU A 119 10.91 -20.60 8.64
C GLU A 119 10.10 -21.64 9.45
N GLY A 120 8.99 -21.22 10.07
CA GLY A 120 8.08 -22.10 10.80
C GLY A 120 7.01 -22.78 9.95
N LEU A 121 6.95 -22.48 8.65
CA LEU A 121 5.97 -23.00 7.69
C LEU A 121 6.65 -23.97 6.72
N ASP A 122 5.92 -24.96 6.18
CA ASP A 122 6.49 -25.97 5.30
C ASP A 122 7.02 -25.34 3.98
N GLU A 123 8.13 -25.84 3.43
CA GLU A 123 8.76 -25.31 2.20
C GLU A 123 7.82 -25.40 0.99
N ALA A 124 6.90 -26.38 1.00
CA ALA A 124 5.85 -26.53 0.00
C ALA A 124 4.73 -25.46 0.12
N GLU A 125 4.59 -24.83 1.29
CA GLU A 125 3.54 -23.85 1.59
C GLU A 125 4.02 -22.40 1.50
N THR A 126 5.34 -22.15 1.49
CA THR A 126 5.87 -20.79 1.71
C THR A 126 6.91 -20.40 0.68
N TYR A 127 6.48 -20.08 -0.54
CA TYR A 127 7.36 -19.44 -1.52
C TYR A 127 7.40 -17.92 -1.29
N ILE A 128 8.11 -17.47 -0.27
CA ILE A 128 8.48 -16.04 -0.21
C ILE A 128 9.47 -15.77 -1.35
N SER A 129 9.06 -14.93 -2.29
CA SER A 129 9.91 -14.53 -3.40
C SER A 129 11.08 -13.66 -2.91
N GLU A 130 12.32 -14.11 -3.14
CA GLU A 130 13.51 -13.29 -2.87
C GLU A 130 13.50 -11.97 -3.65
N THR A 131 12.91 -11.96 -4.86
CA THR A 131 12.71 -10.74 -5.64
C THR A 131 11.78 -9.77 -4.92
N MET A 132 10.68 -10.27 -4.34
CA MET A 132 9.76 -9.45 -3.54
C MET A 132 10.49 -8.83 -2.35
N LEU A 133 11.22 -9.62 -1.58
CA LEU A 133 11.97 -9.13 -0.42
C LEU A 133 13.07 -8.14 -0.81
N SER A 134 13.73 -8.36 -1.95
CA SER A 134 14.72 -7.44 -2.49
C SER A 134 14.09 -6.08 -2.83
N ASN A 135 12.93 -6.07 -3.48
CA ASN A 135 12.24 -4.82 -3.82
C ASN A 135 11.80 -4.05 -2.56
N ILE A 136 11.27 -4.74 -1.54
CA ILE A 136 10.89 -4.09 -0.28
C ILE A 136 12.14 -3.55 0.44
N SER A 137 13.25 -4.30 0.40
CA SER A 137 14.52 -3.88 0.99
C SER A 137 15.10 -2.63 0.32
N GLU A 138 15.01 -2.52 -1.00
CA GLU A 138 15.42 -1.33 -1.75
C GLU A 138 14.61 -0.10 -1.29
N LEU A 139 13.29 -0.23 -1.17
CA LEU A 139 12.45 0.86 -0.67
C LEU A 139 12.73 1.20 0.80
N ALA A 140 13.05 0.19 1.63
CA ALA A 140 13.42 0.38 3.02
C ALA A 140 14.73 1.15 3.19
N GLN A 141 15.67 1.03 2.26
CA GLN A 141 16.91 1.81 2.25
C GLN A 141 16.66 3.28 1.91
N ILE A 142 15.71 3.55 1.01
CA ILE A 142 15.35 4.90 0.58
C ILE A 142 14.51 5.62 1.63
N ASP A 143 13.51 4.95 2.20
CA ASP A 143 12.61 5.53 3.19
C ASP A 143 12.41 4.64 4.45
N PRO A 144 13.46 4.49 5.28
CA PRO A 144 13.43 3.58 6.42
C PRO A 144 12.36 3.96 7.46
N ARG A 145 12.01 5.25 7.56
CA ARG A 145 11.18 5.80 8.65
C ARG A 145 9.84 6.35 8.17
N ALA A 146 9.44 6.11 6.91
CA ALA A 146 8.25 6.69 6.31
C ALA A 146 8.30 8.23 6.20
N VAL A 147 9.48 8.84 6.08
CA VAL A 147 9.67 10.31 6.08
C VAL A 147 9.96 10.81 4.67
N ALA A 148 10.82 10.12 3.92
CA ALA A 148 11.43 10.67 2.71
C ALA A 148 10.41 10.97 1.60
N PHE A 149 9.33 10.20 1.52
CA PHE A 149 8.30 10.43 0.49
C PHE A 149 7.22 11.45 0.89
N ARG A 150 7.25 11.97 2.13
CA ARG A 150 6.27 12.94 2.64
C ARG A 150 6.82 14.34 2.80
N TYR A 151 8.11 14.47 3.10
CA TYR A 151 8.74 15.72 3.44
C TYR A 151 9.93 15.99 2.54
N ALA A 152 10.15 17.27 2.23
CA ALA A 152 11.34 17.71 1.50
C ALA A 152 12.56 17.91 2.43
N SER A 153 12.35 17.88 3.75
CA SER A 153 13.38 18.19 4.73
C SER A 153 13.26 17.32 5.98
N GLU A 154 14.41 17.04 6.60
CA GLU A 154 14.51 16.42 7.92
C GLU A 154 14.03 17.39 9.02
N ILE A 155 13.94 16.88 10.25
CA ILE A 155 13.49 17.65 11.43
C ILE A 155 14.39 18.88 11.69
N ASP A 156 15.67 18.80 11.35
CA ASP A 156 16.64 19.89 11.50
C ASP A 156 16.62 20.89 10.33
N GLY A 157 15.75 20.68 9.34
CA GLY A 157 15.61 21.53 8.15
C GLY A 157 16.59 21.21 7.02
N SER A 158 17.47 20.22 7.17
CA SER A 158 18.32 19.74 6.06
C SER A 158 17.46 19.08 4.98
N PRO A 159 17.82 19.23 3.67
CA PRO A 159 17.05 18.62 2.60
C PRO A 159 17.15 17.09 2.65
N ILE A 160 16.05 16.42 2.32
CA ILE A 160 16.07 14.96 2.14
C ILE A 160 16.53 14.68 0.71
N GLU A 161 17.64 13.95 0.60
CA GLU A 161 18.19 13.51 -0.68
C GLU A 161 17.80 12.05 -0.94
N ILE A 162 17.29 11.78 -2.13
CA ILE A 162 16.91 10.42 -2.57
C ILE A 162 17.88 10.00 -3.68
N MET A 163 18.47 8.81 -3.52
CA MET A 163 19.44 8.25 -4.46
C MET A 163 18.95 6.89 -4.99
N PRO A 164 19.13 6.61 -6.30
CA PRO A 164 19.66 7.51 -7.34
C PRO A 164 18.71 8.68 -7.63
N GLU A 165 19.17 9.74 -8.29
CA GLU A 165 18.32 10.93 -8.56
C GLU A 165 17.29 10.71 -9.69
N ILE A 166 17.53 9.76 -10.59
CA ILE A 166 16.68 9.48 -11.76
C ILE A 166 16.21 8.04 -11.72
N TRP A 167 14.89 7.85 -11.73
CA TRP A 167 14.27 6.54 -11.61
C TRP A 167 13.51 6.18 -12.89
N ASP A 168 13.51 4.90 -13.23
CA ASP A 168 12.65 4.35 -14.27
C ASP A 168 11.26 4.08 -13.67
N ILE A 169 10.33 5.01 -13.89
CA ILE A 169 8.96 4.92 -13.36
C ILE A 169 8.18 3.75 -13.98
N THR A 170 8.52 3.35 -15.22
CA THR A 170 7.89 2.18 -15.85
C THR A 170 8.30 0.90 -15.12
N ARG A 171 9.59 0.78 -14.80
CA ARG A 171 10.09 -0.33 -13.99
C ARG A 171 9.48 -0.34 -12.60
N LEU A 172 9.36 0.81 -11.95
CA LEU A 172 8.72 0.94 -10.63
C LEU A 172 7.25 0.50 -10.67
N TYR A 173 6.50 0.89 -11.71
CA TYR A 173 5.11 0.47 -11.92
C TYR A 173 4.99 -1.06 -12.03
N PHE A 174 5.77 -1.69 -12.90
CA PHE A 174 5.71 -3.14 -13.06
C PHE A 174 6.21 -3.89 -11.82
N ALA A 175 7.26 -3.43 -11.15
CA ALA A 175 7.72 -4.01 -9.90
C ALA A 175 6.63 -3.95 -8.83
N THR A 176 5.93 -2.82 -8.72
CA THR A 176 4.79 -2.67 -7.80
C THR A 176 3.65 -3.62 -8.15
N SER A 177 3.34 -3.78 -9.44
CA SER A 177 2.27 -4.68 -9.88
C SER A 177 2.60 -6.14 -9.56
N THR A 178 3.85 -6.55 -9.75
CA THR A 178 4.32 -7.88 -9.34
C THR A 178 4.25 -8.07 -7.83
N LEU A 179 4.61 -7.06 -7.04
CA LEU A 179 4.53 -7.11 -5.58
C LEU A 179 3.10 -7.30 -5.08
N ALA A 180 2.12 -6.60 -5.68
CA ALA A 180 0.71 -6.78 -5.35
C ALA A 180 0.27 -8.24 -5.56
N VAL A 181 0.60 -8.84 -6.71
CA VAL A 181 0.32 -10.26 -6.99
C VAL A 181 0.97 -11.17 -5.96
N CYS A 182 2.22 -10.91 -5.57
CA CYS A 182 2.89 -11.72 -4.55
C CYS A 182 2.18 -11.65 -3.18
N PHE A 183 1.73 -10.47 -2.74
CA PHE A 183 0.97 -10.35 -1.49
C PHE A 183 -0.42 -11.00 -1.58
N ASP A 184 -1.10 -10.91 -2.73
CA ASP A 184 -2.38 -11.59 -2.96
C ASP A 184 -2.22 -13.12 -2.87
N ASP A 185 -1.19 -13.67 -3.52
CA ASP A 185 -0.90 -15.10 -3.50
C ASP A 185 -0.62 -15.59 -2.07
N LEU A 186 0.17 -14.83 -1.31
CA LEU A 186 0.44 -15.13 0.11
C LEU A 186 -0.82 -15.07 0.98
N SER A 187 -1.68 -14.09 0.74
CA SER A 187 -2.97 -13.96 1.44
C SER A 187 -3.87 -15.16 1.16
N ASN A 188 -3.97 -15.57 -0.10
CA ASN A 188 -4.73 -16.74 -0.52
C ASN A 188 -4.22 -18.04 0.14
N LEU A 189 -2.90 -18.18 0.31
CA LEU A 189 -2.32 -19.34 0.99
C LEU A 189 -2.70 -19.37 2.47
N ILE A 190 -2.58 -18.25 3.17
CA ILE A 190 -2.99 -18.10 4.57
C ILE A 190 -4.47 -18.45 4.74
N GLU A 191 -5.35 -17.90 3.90
CA GLU A 191 -6.79 -18.17 3.98
C GLU A 191 -7.13 -19.66 3.75
N ARG A 192 -6.44 -20.33 2.81
CA ARG A 192 -6.61 -21.78 2.59
C ARG A 192 -6.15 -22.62 3.77
N SER A 193 -5.09 -22.18 4.46
CA SER A 193 -4.60 -22.86 5.66
C SER A 193 -5.65 -22.86 6.78
N TRP A 194 -6.47 -21.81 6.88
CA TRP A 194 -7.55 -21.74 7.86
C TRP A 194 -8.71 -22.68 7.52
N GLN A 195 -9.04 -22.80 6.24
CA GLN A 195 -10.10 -23.71 5.77
C GLN A 195 -9.71 -25.18 5.92
N SER A 196 -8.42 -25.50 5.85
CA SER A 196 -7.92 -26.88 5.98
C SER A 196 -7.83 -27.35 7.43
N ASN A 197 -7.85 -26.42 8.39
CA ASN A 197 -7.76 -26.67 9.84
C ASN A 197 -9.11 -26.51 10.57
N ALA A 198 -10.20 -26.22 9.85
CA ALA A 198 -11.57 -26.07 10.35
C ALA A 198 -12.40 -27.34 10.11
#